data_AF-A0A7V4JF03-F1
#
_entry.id   AF-A0A7V4JF03-F1
#
_cell.length_a   1.000
_cell.length_b   1.000
_cell.length_c   1.000
_cell.angle_alpha   90.00
_cell.angle_beta   90.00
_cell.angle_gamma   90.00
#
_symmetry.space_group_name_H-M   'P 1'
#
loop_
_entity.id
_entity.type
_entity.pdbx_description
1 polymer ?
#
loop_
_entity_poly.entity_id
_entity_poly.type
_entity_poly.pdbx_seq_one_letter_code
_entity_poly.pdbx_strand_id
1 'polypeptide(L)'
;IDTGMREAGFRPDDRQGEGEPQPSDHELLSALEVRMHFPEGGVPKEGPSAGIAVATALLSALLQVPVMPRVALSGEITLTGQVLPVGGLKEKLLAALREGVEKVVLPVSVKPEVHELPAELKTGLDIVYVDSFVEVLPHALVGLEGERERMGER
;
A
#
# COMPACT_ATOMS: atom_id res chain seq x y z
N ILE A 1 24.35 -24.71 7.50
CA ILE A 1 23.81 -23.35 7.79
C ILE A 1 22.38 -23.55 8.21
N ASP A 2 22.14 -23.22 9.47
CA ASP A 2 20.99 -23.56 10.30
C ASP A 2 19.64 -23.21 9.63
N THR A 3 18.72 -24.17 9.63
CA THR A 3 17.32 -24.00 9.14
C THR A 3 16.39 -23.87 10.36
N GLY A 4 16.83 -23.12 11.37
CA GLY A 4 16.13 -22.90 12.62
C GLY A 4 15.17 -21.72 12.55
N MET A 5 13.91 -22.01 12.87
CA MET A 5 12.83 -21.06 13.23
C MET A 5 12.49 -19.98 12.19
N ARG A 6 11.47 -20.27 11.37
CA ARG A 6 10.56 -19.21 10.93
C ARG A 6 9.72 -18.84 12.16
N GLU A 7 9.97 -17.69 12.76
CA GLU A 7 9.07 -17.13 13.76
C GLU A 7 7.66 -17.05 13.14
N ALA A 8 6.66 -17.57 13.84
CA ALA A 8 5.28 -17.52 13.39
C ALA A 8 4.88 -16.05 13.30
N GLY A 9 4.73 -15.54 12.08
CA GLY A 9 4.18 -14.21 11.85
C GLY A 9 2.76 -14.11 12.42
N PHE A 10 2.34 -12.89 12.76
CA PHE A 10 0.99 -12.61 13.25
C PHE A 10 -0.06 -13.18 12.28
N ARG A 11 -0.90 -14.10 12.75
CA ARG A 11 -2.00 -14.69 12.00
C ARG A 11 -3.30 -14.41 12.74
N PRO A 12 -4.22 -13.61 12.16
CA PRO A 12 -5.53 -13.36 12.76
C PRO A 12 -6.33 -14.65 13.02
N ASP A 13 -6.05 -15.71 12.27
CA ASP A 13 -6.76 -17.02 12.33
C ASP A 13 -5.92 -18.12 13.02
N ASP A 14 -4.88 -17.76 13.78
CA ASP A 14 -4.32 -18.69 14.78
C ASP A 14 -5.38 -18.85 15.88
N ARG A 15 -6.37 -19.70 15.61
CA ARG A 15 -7.49 -20.02 16.50
C ARG A 15 -6.94 -20.66 17.78
N GLN A 16 -6.59 -19.82 18.74
CA GLN A 16 -6.45 -20.17 20.14
C GLN A 16 -7.81 -20.73 20.60
N GLY A 17 -7.77 -21.77 21.44
CA GLY A 17 -8.92 -22.59 21.79
C GLY A 17 -10.13 -21.76 22.28
N GLU A 18 -11.33 -22.29 22.07
CA GLU A 18 -12.58 -21.70 22.53
C GLU A 18 -12.49 -21.33 24.02
N GLY A 19 -12.46 -20.03 24.34
CA GLY A 19 -12.55 -19.51 25.71
C GLY A 19 -11.44 -18.57 26.18
N GLU A 20 -10.33 -18.40 25.44
CA GLU A 20 -9.33 -17.37 25.80
C GLU A 20 -9.73 -15.98 25.28
N PRO A 21 -9.58 -14.91 26.10
CA PRO A 21 -9.88 -13.55 25.65
C PRO A 21 -8.91 -13.16 24.54
N GLN A 22 -9.44 -12.69 23.41
CA GLN A 22 -8.60 -12.15 22.34
C GLN A 22 -7.85 -10.91 22.85
N PRO A 23 -6.54 -10.79 22.55
CA PRO A 23 -5.77 -9.62 22.92
C PRO A 23 -6.34 -8.38 22.23
N SER A 24 -6.31 -7.25 22.93
CA SER A 24 -6.70 -5.95 22.36
C SER A 24 -5.71 -5.49 21.28
N ASP A 25 -6.15 -4.61 20.38
CA ASP A 25 -5.27 -3.98 19.39
C ASP A 25 -4.04 -3.32 20.04
N HIS A 26 -4.21 -2.72 21.22
CA HIS A 26 -3.12 -2.09 21.96
C HIS A 26 -2.07 -3.12 22.43
N GLU A 27 -2.50 -4.27 22.94
CA GLU A 27 -1.59 -5.34 23.38
C GLU A 27 -0.86 -5.94 22.18
N LEU A 28 -1.56 -6.14 21.07
CA LEU A 28 -0.97 -6.61 19.82
C LEU A 28 0.10 -5.63 19.31
N LEU A 29 -0.23 -4.34 19.22
CA LEU A 29 0.69 -3.33 18.69
C LEU A 29 1.87 -3.09 19.64
N SER A 30 1.67 -3.16 20.96
CA SER A 30 2.75 -2.96 21.95
C SER A 30 3.80 -4.07 21.94
N ALA A 31 3.43 -5.27 21.48
CA ALA A 31 4.34 -6.40 21.37
C ALA A 31 5.18 -6.40 20.08
N LEU A 32 4.87 -5.52 19.12
CA LEU A 32 5.50 -5.52 17.80
C LEU A 32 6.64 -4.50 17.69
N GLU A 33 7.79 -4.97 17.23
CA GLU A 33 8.87 -4.10 16.76
C GLU A 33 8.77 -3.93 15.24
N VAL A 34 8.48 -2.72 14.77
CA VAL A 34 8.39 -2.43 13.33
C VAL A 34 9.69 -1.81 12.84
N ARG A 35 10.36 -2.49 11.91
CA ARG A 35 11.55 -1.99 11.23
C ARG A 35 11.24 -1.75 9.76
N MET A 36 11.39 -0.51 9.30
CA MET A 36 11.17 -0.12 7.90
C MET A 36 12.49 0.23 7.23
N HIS A 37 12.68 -0.28 6.01
CA HIS A 37 13.85 0.02 5.19
C HIS A 37 13.41 0.65 3.87
N PHE A 38 14.00 1.80 3.53
CA PHE A 38 13.69 2.58 2.34
C PHE A 38 14.92 2.66 1.40
N PRO A 39 15.18 1.63 0.57
CA PRO A 39 16.44 1.45 -0.15
C PRO A 39 16.77 2.60 -1.12
N GLU A 40 18.01 3.09 -1.13
CA GLU A 40 18.46 4.27 -1.89
C GLU A 40 18.45 4.11 -3.43
N GLY A 41 18.17 5.23 -4.14
CA GLY A 41 18.02 5.27 -5.60
C GLY A 41 18.11 6.67 -6.25
N GLY A 42 18.85 7.61 -5.64
CA GLY A 42 19.28 8.85 -6.31
C GLY A 42 18.36 10.08 -6.26
N VAL A 43 17.11 9.95 -5.80
CA VAL A 43 16.21 11.10 -5.52
C VAL A 43 15.86 11.08 -4.02
N PRO A 44 15.90 12.22 -3.30
CA PRO A 44 15.52 12.27 -1.89
C PRO A 44 14.11 11.68 -1.72
N LYS A 45 13.96 10.64 -0.90
CA LYS A 45 12.65 10.10 -0.49
C LYS A 45 12.01 10.99 0.56
N GLU A 46 12.07 12.29 0.32
CA GLU A 46 11.60 13.30 1.24
C GLU A 46 10.21 13.75 0.84
N GLY A 47 9.32 13.71 1.82
CA GLY A 47 7.95 14.15 1.69
C GLY A 47 6.96 13.03 1.99
N PRO A 48 5.76 13.38 2.46
CA PRO A 48 4.73 12.44 2.90
C PRO A 48 4.17 11.54 1.78
N SER A 49 4.64 11.70 0.54
CA SER A 49 4.13 11.07 -0.67
C SER A 49 4.24 9.53 -0.76
N ALA A 50 4.94 8.90 0.19
CA ALA A 50 5.02 7.44 0.34
C ALA A 50 4.05 6.88 1.40
N GLY A 51 3.18 7.71 1.98
CA GLY A 51 2.29 7.33 3.08
C GLY A 51 1.45 6.09 2.80
N ILE A 52 0.78 6.05 1.65
CA ILE A 52 -0.03 4.87 1.27
C ILE A 52 0.81 3.62 1.00
N ALA A 53 2.06 3.77 0.55
CA ALA A 53 2.97 2.64 0.33
C ALA A 53 3.44 2.05 1.66
N VAL A 54 3.79 2.91 2.63
CA VAL A 54 4.18 2.51 3.99
C VAL A 54 3.03 1.81 4.70
N ALA A 55 1.84 2.41 4.66
CA ALA A 55 0.64 1.83 5.27
C ALA A 55 0.30 0.45 4.65
N THR A 56 0.40 0.33 3.33
CA THR A 56 0.19 -0.95 2.62
C THR A 56 1.22 -1.99 3.04
N ALA A 57 2.51 -1.62 3.12
CA ALA A 57 3.57 -2.53 3.51
C ALA A 57 3.40 -3.04 4.96
N LEU A 58 3.03 -2.14 5.88
CA LEU A 58 2.73 -2.51 7.26
C LEU A 58 1.51 -3.45 7.33
N LEU A 59 0.42 -3.11 6.64
CA LEU A 59 -0.78 -3.93 6.63
C LEU A 59 -0.55 -5.30 5.99
N SER A 60 0.21 -5.35 4.90
CA SER A 60 0.66 -6.61 4.26
C SER A 60 1.42 -7.50 5.25
N ALA A 61 2.37 -6.91 6.00
CA ALA A 61 3.15 -7.64 7.00
C ALA A 61 2.28 -8.14 8.18
N LEU A 62 1.31 -7.34 8.64
CA LEU A 62 0.39 -7.74 9.69
C LEU A 62 -0.56 -8.83 9.22
N LEU A 63 -1.20 -8.67 8.06
CA LEU A 63 -2.18 -9.64 7.56
C LEU A 63 -1.56 -10.89 6.94
N GLN A 64 -0.24 -10.91 6.74
CA GLN A 64 0.46 -11.96 5.97
C GLN A 64 -0.10 -12.11 4.55
N VAL A 65 -0.58 -11.01 3.97
CA VAL A 65 -1.12 -10.95 2.60
C VAL A 65 -0.09 -10.28 1.71
N PRO A 66 0.38 -10.93 0.63
CA PRO A 66 1.36 -10.33 -0.28
C PRO A 66 0.83 -9.06 -0.96
N VAL A 67 1.72 -8.08 -1.14
CA VAL A 67 1.48 -6.95 -2.03
C VAL A 67 1.47 -7.45 -3.49
N MET A 68 0.55 -6.92 -4.30
CA MET A 68 0.50 -7.22 -5.73
C MET A 68 1.84 -6.89 -6.41
N PRO A 69 2.33 -7.75 -7.31
CA PRO A 69 3.53 -7.46 -8.07
C PRO A 69 3.28 -6.29 -9.04
N ARG A 70 4.33 -5.53 -9.36
CA ARG A 70 4.33 -4.50 -10.41
C ARG A 70 3.28 -3.39 -10.20
N VAL A 71 2.95 -3.08 -8.94
CA VAL A 71 2.13 -1.92 -8.55
C VAL A 71 3.01 -0.82 -7.96
N ALA A 72 2.78 0.43 -8.37
CA ALA A 72 3.35 1.60 -7.73
C ALA A 72 2.25 2.37 -6.97
N LEU A 73 2.57 2.79 -5.75
CA LEU A 73 1.67 3.52 -4.87
C LEU A 73 2.30 4.88 -4.55
N SER A 74 1.61 5.98 -4.84
CA SER A 74 2.03 7.31 -4.39
C SER A 74 0.84 8.10 -3.88
N GLY A 75 1.00 8.68 -2.69
CA GLY A 75 -0.06 9.38 -1.98
C GLY A 75 0.37 9.62 -0.53
N GLU A 76 0.11 10.83 -0.04
CA GLU A 76 0.14 11.07 1.40
C GLU A 76 -1.13 10.49 2.04
N ILE A 77 -1.03 10.01 3.27
CA ILE A 77 -2.14 9.45 4.02
C ILE A 77 -2.35 10.24 5.32
N THR A 78 -3.60 10.61 5.60
CA THR A 78 -3.96 11.25 6.88
C THR A 78 -4.26 10.20 7.95
N LEU A 79 -4.34 10.62 9.22
CA LEU A 79 -4.79 9.75 10.32
C LEU A 79 -6.21 9.20 10.11
N THR A 80 -7.06 9.91 9.36
CA THR A 80 -8.41 9.47 9.01
C THR A 80 -8.47 8.62 7.75
N GLY A 81 -7.32 8.31 7.14
CA GLY A 81 -7.22 7.46 5.95
C GLY A 81 -7.53 8.16 4.64
N GLN A 82 -7.56 9.50 4.58
CA GLN A 82 -7.69 10.25 3.32
C GLN A 82 -6.37 10.22 2.55
N VAL A 83 -6.46 10.16 1.22
CA VAL A 83 -5.30 10.14 0.32
C VAL A 83 -5.08 11.52 -0.30
N LEU A 84 -3.97 12.16 0.07
CA LEU A 84 -3.67 13.54 -0.29
C LEU A 84 -2.74 13.64 -1.51
N PRO A 85 -2.81 14.77 -2.26
CA PRO A 85 -2.04 14.98 -3.48
C PRO A 85 -0.53 14.94 -3.24
N VAL A 86 0.20 14.60 -4.29
CA VAL A 86 1.66 14.49 -4.27
C VAL A 86 2.24 15.14 -5.52
N GLY A 87 3.42 15.76 -5.38
CA GLY A 87 4.13 16.35 -6.52
C GLY A 87 4.97 15.34 -7.30
N GLY A 88 5.59 15.82 -8.39
CA GLY A 88 6.56 15.07 -9.20
C GLY A 88 5.92 13.93 -10.00
N LEU A 89 4.68 14.11 -10.46
CA LEU A 89 3.91 13.05 -11.14
C LEU A 89 4.58 12.59 -12.44
N LYS A 90 5.18 13.52 -13.19
CA LYS A 90 5.91 13.23 -14.41
C LYS A 90 7.07 12.26 -14.15
N GLU A 91 7.90 12.57 -13.16
CA GLU A 91 9.06 11.77 -12.79
C GLU A 91 8.63 10.40 -12.24
N LYS A 92 7.56 10.37 -11.43
CA LYS A 92 6.99 9.15 -10.86
C LYS A 92 6.45 8.20 -11.91
N LEU A 93 5.66 8.70 -12.87
CA LEU A 93 5.12 7.88 -13.95
C LEU A 93 6.23 7.40 -14.90
N LEU A 94 7.23 8.25 -15.18
CA LEU A 94 8.38 7.85 -15.97
C LEU A 94 9.21 6.76 -15.29
N ALA A 95 9.42 6.86 -13.98
CA ALA A 95 10.10 5.84 -13.19
C ALA A 95 9.29 4.53 -13.18
N ALA A 96 7.98 4.60 -12.96
CA ALA A 96 7.09 3.43 -13.01
C ALA A 96 7.21 2.69 -14.35
N LEU A 97 7.14 3.41 -15.48
CA LEU A 97 7.34 2.83 -16.81
C LEU A 97 8.71 2.16 -16.97
N ARG A 98 9.79 2.82 -16.51
CA ARG A 98 11.16 2.29 -16.62
C ARG A 98 11.37 1.01 -15.81
N GLU A 99 10.75 0.92 -14.64
CA GLU A 99 10.80 -0.27 -13.77
C GLU A 99 9.79 -1.35 -14.20
N GLY A 100 9.02 -1.11 -15.27
CA GLY A 100 8.03 -2.05 -15.78
C GLY A 100 6.81 -2.21 -14.87
N VAL A 101 6.49 -1.21 -14.06
CA VAL A 101 5.23 -1.18 -13.31
C VAL A 101 4.07 -1.24 -14.30
N GLU A 102 3.04 -2.00 -13.97
CA GLU A 102 1.83 -2.16 -14.80
C GLU A 102 0.70 -1.28 -14.29
N LYS A 103 0.63 -1.06 -12.98
CA LYS A 103 -0.44 -0.32 -12.31
C LYS A 103 0.11 0.75 -11.40
N VAL A 104 -0.45 1.96 -11.47
CA VAL A 104 -0.10 3.08 -10.58
C VAL A 104 -1.34 3.56 -9.86
N VAL A 105 -1.30 3.57 -8.53
CA VAL A 105 -2.35 4.13 -7.67
C VAL A 105 -1.97 5.54 -7.25
N LEU A 106 -2.84 6.50 -7.55
CA LEU A 106 -2.64 7.93 -7.31
C LEU A 106 -3.86 8.57 -6.61
N PRO A 107 -3.69 9.71 -5.92
CA PRO A 107 -4.79 10.46 -5.35
C PRO A 107 -5.74 10.96 -6.46
N VAL A 108 -7.04 10.96 -6.23
CA VAL A 108 -8.02 11.45 -7.20
C VAL A 108 -7.83 12.93 -7.55
N SER A 109 -7.32 13.71 -6.59
CA SER A 109 -7.05 15.14 -6.72
C SER A 109 -6.00 15.48 -7.77
N VAL A 110 -5.07 14.56 -8.10
CA VAL A 110 -4.04 14.80 -9.11
C VAL A 110 -4.45 14.44 -10.53
N LYS A 111 -5.65 13.87 -10.71
CA LYS A 111 -6.18 13.46 -12.03
C LYS A 111 -6.13 14.57 -13.09
N PRO A 112 -6.44 15.85 -12.80
CA PRO A 112 -6.31 16.93 -13.78
C PRO A 112 -4.86 17.12 -14.26
N GLU A 113 -3.89 17.13 -13.33
CA GLU A 113 -2.47 17.27 -13.66
C GLU A 113 -1.96 16.09 -14.49
N VAL A 114 -2.33 14.86 -14.14
CA VAL A 114 -1.99 13.66 -14.93
C VAL A 114 -2.61 13.72 -16.33
N HIS A 115 -3.82 14.27 -16.46
CA HIS A 115 -4.47 14.43 -17.75
C HIS A 115 -3.66 15.33 -18.70
N GLU A 116 -3.02 16.38 -18.18
CA GLU A 116 -2.19 17.31 -18.94
C GLU A 116 -0.82 16.73 -19.36
N LEU A 117 -0.39 15.62 -18.73
CA LEU A 117 0.88 14.98 -19.09
C LEU A 117 0.85 14.36 -20.50
N PRO A 118 2.02 14.26 -21.18
CA PRO A 118 2.16 13.58 -22.47
C PRO A 118 1.58 12.16 -22.45
N ALA A 119 0.96 11.75 -23.55
CA ALA A 119 0.29 10.45 -23.67
C ALA A 119 1.28 9.28 -23.50
N GLU A 120 2.54 9.47 -23.90
CA GLU A 120 3.61 8.49 -23.80
C GLU A 120 3.94 8.12 -22.35
N LEU A 121 3.65 9.00 -21.38
CA LEU A 121 3.84 8.72 -19.95
C LEU A 121 2.68 7.96 -19.30
N LYS A 122 1.54 7.89 -20.00
CA LYS A 122 0.33 7.19 -19.55
C LYS A 122 0.11 5.87 -20.29
N THR A 123 0.60 5.80 -21.53
CA THR A 123 0.44 4.62 -22.39
C THR A 123 1.20 3.44 -21.79
N GLY A 124 0.48 2.34 -21.52
CA GLY A 124 1.06 1.14 -20.89
C GLY A 124 0.97 1.09 -19.37
N LEU A 125 0.41 2.12 -18.72
CA LEU A 125 0.09 2.10 -17.29
C LEU A 125 -1.42 2.04 -17.07
N ASP A 126 -1.85 1.15 -16.20
CA ASP A 126 -3.18 1.19 -15.58
C ASP A 126 -3.14 2.19 -14.41
N ILE A 127 -3.67 3.40 -14.62
CA ILE A 127 -3.68 4.46 -13.60
C ILE A 127 -5.02 4.44 -12.86
N VAL A 128 -4.95 4.09 -11.58
CA VAL A 128 -6.10 4.05 -10.67
C VAL A 128 -6.07 5.27 -9.76
N TYR A 129 -7.22 5.93 -9.63
CA TYR A 129 -7.40 7.10 -8.78
C TYR A 129 -8.22 6.74 -7.55
N VAL A 130 -7.76 7.14 -6.37
CA VAL A 130 -8.38 6.85 -5.07
C VAL A 130 -8.51 8.10 -4.22
N ASP A 131 -9.53 8.15 -3.35
CA ASP A 131 -9.70 9.24 -2.36
C ASP A 131 -9.38 8.78 -0.92
N SER A 132 -9.52 7.49 -0.65
CA SER A 132 -9.27 6.90 0.67
C SER A 132 -8.30 5.71 0.63
N PHE A 133 -7.65 5.44 1.75
CA PHE A 133 -6.71 4.31 1.87
C PHE A 133 -7.41 2.96 1.73
N VAL A 134 -8.70 2.87 2.11
CA VAL A 134 -9.50 1.65 1.91
C VAL A 134 -9.60 1.30 0.43
N GLU A 135 -9.74 2.30 -0.45
CA GLU A 135 -9.75 2.09 -1.91
C GLU A 135 -8.39 1.64 -2.45
N VAL A 136 -7.28 1.90 -1.77
CA VAL A 136 -5.95 1.41 -2.18
C VAL A 136 -5.85 -0.11 -2.05
N LEU A 137 -6.44 -0.68 -1.00
CA LEU A 137 -6.30 -2.10 -0.64
C LEU A 137 -6.62 -3.10 -1.77
N PRO A 138 -7.77 -3.02 -2.47
CA PRO A 138 -8.08 -3.94 -3.57
C PRO A 138 -7.15 -3.78 -4.78
N HIS A 139 -6.36 -2.71 -4.85
CA HIS A 139 -5.39 -2.45 -5.92
C HIS A 139 -3.95 -2.79 -5.50
N ALA A 140 -3.71 -3.00 -4.21
CA ALA A 140 -2.39 -3.19 -3.66
C ALA A 140 -2.15 -4.58 -3.02
N LEU A 141 -3.17 -5.27 -2.52
CA LEU A 141 -3.02 -6.56 -1.83
C LEU A 141 -3.70 -7.71 -2.58
N VAL A 142 -3.05 -8.88 -2.60
CA VAL A 142 -3.57 -10.08 -3.27
C VAL A 142 -4.82 -10.59 -2.56
N GLY A 143 -5.87 -10.91 -3.33
CA GLY A 143 -7.09 -11.53 -2.80
C GLY A 143 -8.14 -10.58 -2.22
N LEU A 144 -7.88 -9.26 -2.20
CA LEU A 144 -8.84 -8.23 -1.77
C LEU A 144 -9.58 -7.57 -2.95
N GLU A 145 -9.35 -8.03 -4.18
CA GLU A 145 -9.88 -7.45 -5.43
C GLU A 145 -11.43 -7.45 -5.47
N GLY A 146 -12.06 -8.42 -4.81
CA GLY A 146 -13.51 -8.63 -4.78
C GLY A 146 -14.26 -7.99 -3.59
N GLU A 147 -13.58 -7.27 -2.70
CA GLU A 147 -14.25 -6.70 -1.50
C GLU A 147 -14.96 -5.37 -1.75
N ARG A 148 -14.77 -4.76 -2.94
CA ARG A 148 -15.45 -3.50 -3.32
C ARG A 148 -16.98 -3.63 -3.30
N GLU A 149 -17.50 -4.82 -3.61
CA GLU A 149 -18.95 -5.10 -3.57
C GLU A 149 -19.48 -5.30 -2.14
N ARG A 150 -18.63 -5.76 -1.20
CA ARG A 150 -19.04 -6.05 0.19
C ARG A 150 -18.92 -4.84 1.13
N MET A 151 -17.96 -3.94 0.89
CA MET A 151 -17.74 -2.76 1.72
C MET A 151 -18.59 -1.54 1.29
N GLY A 152 -19.17 -1.56 0.09
CA GLY A 152 -20.07 -0.52 -0.42
C GLY A 152 -21.55 -0.65 0.00
N GLU A 153 -21.90 -1.66 0.81
CA GLU A 153 -23.28 -1.92 1.28
C GLU A 153 -23.53 -1.51 2.76
N ARG A 154 -22.71 -0.63 3.35
CA ARG A 154 -22.96 -0.11 4.71
C ARG A 154 -22.96 1.41 4.77
#